data_AF-A0A6C0AUP3-F1
#
_entry.id   AF-A0A6C0AUP3-F1
#
_cell.length_a   1.000
_cell.length_b   1.000
_cell.length_c   1.000
_cell.angle_alpha   90.00
_cell.angle_beta   90.00
_cell.angle_gamma   90.00
#
_symmetry.space_group_name_H-M   'P 1'
#
loop_
_entity.id
_entity.type
_entity.pdbx_description
1 polymer ?
#
loop_
_entity_poly.entity_id
_entity_poly.type
_entity_poly.pdbx_seq_one_letter_code
_entity_poly.pdbx_strand_id
1 'polypeptide(L)'
;MEEQPYNHPVLEYEKPSFEQQEDVLEENYFVKLTFYITYVFLMTTATITFIESITTDDVRARHILNLETCISVVATFFYSKFVEQIEEGVDYKQINIDRYTDWMITTPLMLLVLCLVFVYNTKTTLKLWSFFVVLVLNLGMILTGYLGEVDYMNRTNANIIGFGFFAVLFGYLYKTFLHKKYNFDNMLIFSSFFILWALYGVFYEYDEQFKNVAFNILDLFAKCFVGIFFWAYFTKTFTL
;
A
#
# COMPACT_ATOMS: atom_id res chain seq x y z
N MET A 1 -38.09 30.79 44.43
CA MET A 1 -37.34 30.24 43.29
C MET A 1 -36.81 28.91 43.78
N GLU A 2 -37.56 27.83 43.55
CA GLU A 2 -37.15 26.48 43.97
C GLU A 2 -36.16 25.93 42.94
N GLU A 3 -34.97 25.55 43.39
CA GLU A 3 -33.98 24.85 42.57
C GLU A 3 -34.50 23.45 42.23
N GLN A 4 -34.65 23.15 40.94
CA GLN A 4 -34.93 21.78 40.50
C GLN A 4 -33.63 20.95 40.53
N PRO A 5 -33.65 19.72 41.06
CA PRO A 5 -32.47 18.86 41.11
C PRO A 5 -32.08 18.42 39.68
N TYR A 6 -30.81 18.63 39.33
CA TYR A 6 -30.24 18.24 38.05
C TYR A 6 -30.17 16.70 37.96
N ASN A 7 -31.15 16.10 37.29
CA ASN A 7 -31.22 14.65 37.07
C ASN A 7 -30.32 14.30 35.88
N HIS A 8 -29.06 13.92 36.14
CA HIS A 8 -28.24 13.28 35.11
C HIS A 8 -28.83 11.89 34.83
N PRO A 9 -29.26 11.57 33.59
CA PRO A 9 -29.62 10.20 33.25
C PRO A 9 -28.36 9.34 33.39
N VAL A 10 -28.40 8.39 34.31
CA VAL A 10 -27.43 7.30 34.37
C VAL A 10 -27.65 6.48 33.11
N LEU A 11 -26.77 6.63 32.11
CA LEU A 11 -26.75 5.72 30.98
C LEU A 11 -26.40 4.34 31.54
N GLU A 12 -27.39 3.45 31.63
CA GLU A 12 -27.15 2.04 31.93
C GLU A 12 -26.26 1.47 30.84
N TYR A 13 -25.01 1.18 31.20
CA TYR A 13 -24.12 0.41 30.36
C TYR A 13 -24.63 -1.04 30.36
N GLU A 14 -25.42 -1.39 29.34
CA GLU A 14 -25.80 -2.77 29.08
C GLU A 14 -24.54 -3.55 28.70
N LYS A 15 -24.19 -4.57 29.51
CA LYS A 15 -23.13 -5.49 29.14
C LYS A 15 -23.56 -6.27 27.90
N PRO A 16 -22.70 -6.38 26.87
CA PRO A 16 -23.03 -7.13 25.67
C PRO A 16 -23.38 -8.58 26.00
N SER A 17 -24.25 -9.19 25.18
CA SER A 17 -24.58 -10.60 25.30
C SER A 17 -23.35 -11.47 25.02
N PHE A 18 -23.38 -12.73 25.46
CA PHE A 18 -22.30 -13.68 25.20
C PHE A 18 -22.00 -13.84 23.70
N GLU A 19 -23.05 -13.92 22.87
CA GLU A 19 -22.93 -13.97 21.40
C GLU A 19 -22.27 -12.71 20.84
N GLN A 20 -22.66 -11.53 21.30
CA GLN A 20 -22.02 -10.27 20.88
C GLN A 20 -20.56 -10.20 21.31
N GLN A 21 -20.23 -10.77 22.47
CA GLN A 21 -18.86 -10.83 22.96
C GLN A 21 -18.01 -11.83 22.18
N GLU A 22 -18.60 -12.94 21.73
CA GLU A 22 -17.97 -13.95 20.88
C GLU A 22 -17.74 -13.41 19.46
N ASP A 23 -18.74 -12.73 18.86
CA ASP A 23 -18.62 -12.05 17.57
C ASP A 23 -17.50 -11.00 17.57
N VAL A 24 -17.42 -10.16 18.60
CA VAL A 24 -16.35 -9.15 18.73
C VAL A 24 -14.97 -9.79 18.88
N LEU A 25 -14.87 -10.94 19.55
CA LEU A 25 -13.60 -11.68 19.67
C LEU A 25 -13.19 -12.32 18.34
N GLU A 26 -14.13 -12.93 17.61
CA GLU A 26 -13.89 -13.49 16.27
C GLU A 26 -13.52 -12.39 15.26
N GLU A 27 -14.22 -11.27 15.26
CA GLU A 27 -13.96 -10.16 14.35
C GLU A 27 -12.54 -9.57 14.56
N ASN A 28 -12.14 -9.37 15.82
CA ASN A 28 -10.78 -8.96 16.16
C ASN A 28 -9.72 -10.00 15.77
N TYR A 29 -10.05 -11.29 15.81
CA TYR A 29 -9.17 -12.35 15.36
C TYR A 29 -8.91 -12.27 13.85
N PHE A 30 -9.93 -12.05 13.03
CA PHE A 30 -9.75 -11.94 11.57
C PHE A 30 -8.93 -10.72 11.17
N VAL A 31 -9.16 -9.57 11.82
CA VAL A 31 -8.35 -8.36 11.56
C VAL A 31 -6.88 -8.63 11.89
N LYS A 32 -6.60 -9.18 13.08
CA LYS A 32 -5.25 -9.59 13.50
C LYS A 32 -4.60 -10.52 12.49
N LEU A 33 -5.33 -11.55 12.05
CA LEU A 33 -4.85 -12.51 11.08
C LEU A 33 -4.40 -11.84 9.78
N THR A 34 -5.10 -10.81 9.29
CA THR A 34 -4.69 -10.10 8.08
C THR A 34 -3.34 -9.39 8.23
N PHE A 35 -3.05 -8.80 9.39
CA PHE A 35 -1.75 -8.18 9.67
C PHE A 35 -0.63 -9.23 9.69
N TYR A 36 -0.82 -10.34 10.40
CA TYR A 36 0.19 -11.41 10.46
C TYR A 36 0.46 -12.04 9.10
N ILE A 37 -0.59 -12.33 8.32
CA ILE A 37 -0.44 -12.92 6.99
C ILE A 37 0.39 -11.98 6.11
N THR A 38 0.00 -10.70 6.04
CA THR A 38 0.74 -9.74 5.21
C THR A 38 2.19 -9.58 5.68
N TYR A 39 2.44 -9.53 6.99
CA TYR A 39 3.78 -9.50 7.56
C TYR A 39 4.65 -10.69 7.10
N VAL A 40 4.14 -11.93 7.22
CA VAL A 40 4.88 -13.14 6.84
C VAL A 40 5.15 -13.17 5.34
N PHE A 41 4.19 -12.76 4.51
CA PHE A 41 4.37 -12.70 3.07
C PHE A 41 5.39 -11.62 2.64
N LEU A 42 5.44 -10.48 3.32
CA LEU A 42 6.45 -9.45 3.06
C LEU A 42 7.86 -9.98 3.36
N MET A 43 8.03 -10.65 4.49
CA MET A 43 9.31 -11.29 4.85
C MET A 43 9.70 -12.38 3.85
N THR A 44 8.74 -13.18 3.39
CA THR A 44 8.95 -14.21 2.37
C THR A 44 9.38 -13.58 1.04
N THR A 45 8.71 -12.51 0.62
CA THR A 45 9.01 -11.80 -0.63
C THR A 45 10.39 -11.14 -0.57
N ALA A 46 10.74 -10.52 0.55
CA ALA A 46 12.08 -9.97 0.78
C ALA A 46 13.15 -11.05 0.59
N THR A 47 12.92 -12.24 1.15
CA THR A 47 13.86 -13.36 1.07
C THR A 47 14.02 -13.86 -0.37
N ILE A 48 12.90 -14.09 -1.09
CA ILE A 48 12.93 -14.60 -2.47
C ILE A 48 13.62 -13.60 -3.41
N THR A 49 13.21 -12.33 -3.34
CA THR A 49 13.78 -11.28 -4.21
C THR A 49 15.25 -11.04 -3.89
N PHE A 50 15.65 -11.13 -2.62
CA PHE A 50 17.05 -10.99 -2.21
C PHE A 50 17.92 -12.12 -2.79
N ILE A 51 17.49 -13.38 -2.61
CA ILE A 51 18.21 -14.53 -3.14
C ILE A 51 18.39 -14.38 -4.65
N GLU A 52 17.34 -14.06 -5.39
CA GLU A 52 17.45 -13.90 -6.84
C GLU A 52 18.34 -12.72 -7.24
N SER A 53 18.27 -11.61 -6.50
CA SER A 53 19.10 -10.44 -6.78
C SER A 53 20.60 -10.75 -6.72
N ILE A 54 21.03 -11.67 -5.84
CA ILE A 54 22.45 -12.05 -5.72
C ILE A 54 22.84 -13.20 -6.66
N THR A 55 21.88 -13.96 -7.19
CA THR A 55 22.16 -15.09 -8.10
C THR A 55 21.99 -14.75 -9.58
N THR A 56 21.17 -13.76 -9.92
CA THR A 56 20.86 -13.45 -11.32
C THR A 56 22.06 -12.83 -12.06
N ASP A 57 22.31 -13.28 -13.29
CA ASP A 57 23.35 -12.74 -14.17
C ASP A 57 22.92 -11.44 -14.89
N ASP A 58 21.61 -11.17 -14.97
CA ASP A 58 21.10 -9.95 -15.59
C ASP A 58 21.24 -8.75 -14.64
N VAL A 59 22.18 -7.86 -14.94
CA VAL A 59 22.48 -6.67 -14.14
C VAL A 59 21.25 -5.76 -13.96
N ARG A 60 20.39 -5.63 -14.98
CA ARG A 60 19.21 -4.76 -14.89
C ARG A 60 18.14 -5.41 -14.02
N ALA A 61 17.90 -6.71 -14.20
CA ALA A 61 16.99 -7.47 -13.33
C ALA A 61 17.46 -7.47 -11.87
N ARG A 62 18.78 -7.64 -11.65
CA ARG A 62 19.41 -7.54 -10.33
C ARG A 62 19.07 -6.23 -9.62
N HIS A 63 19.23 -5.09 -10.30
CA HIS A 63 18.91 -3.79 -9.69
C HIS A 63 17.42 -3.63 -9.39
N ILE A 64 16.54 -4.17 -10.25
CA ILE A 64 15.09 -4.15 -10.00
C ILE A 64 14.75 -5.01 -8.77
N LEU A 65 15.28 -6.23 -8.68
CA LEU A 65 15.01 -7.14 -7.57
C LEU A 65 15.60 -6.65 -6.25
N ASN A 66 16.77 -6.00 -6.27
CA ASN A 66 17.33 -5.34 -5.09
C ASN A 66 16.38 -4.26 -4.52
N LEU A 67 15.72 -3.49 -5.40
CA LEU A 67 14.75 -2.48 -4.99
C LEU A 67 13.48 -3.14 -4.43
N GLU A 68 13.01 -4.22 -5.04
CA GLU A 68 11.88 -5.03 -4.51
C GLU A 68 12.19 -5.63 -3.13
N THR A 69 13.42 -6.10 -2.91
CA THR A 69 13.90 -6.49 -1.58
C THR A 69 13.82 -5.33 -0.60
N CYS A 70 14.32 -4.14 -0.98
CA CYS A 70 14.28 -2.95 -0.12
C CYS A 70 12.84 -2.56 0.26
N ILE A 71 11.92 -2.54 -0.72
CA ILE A 71 10.48 -2.32 -0.50
C ILE A 71 9.94 -3.32 0.52
N SER A 72 10.21 -4.61 0.31
CA SER A 72 9.69 -5.68 1.16
C SER A 72 10.25 -5.61 2.57
N VAL A 73 11.54 -5.27 2.75
CA VAL A 73 12.17 -5.11 4.06
C VAL A 73 11.59 -3.93 4.83
N VAL A 74 11.43 -2.77 4.17
CA VAL A 74 10.81 -1.59 4.79
C VAL A 74 9.38 -1.89 5.23
N ALA A 75 8.59 -2.48 4.32
CA ALA A 75 7.21 -2.85 4.65
C ALA A 75 7.15 -3.91 5.76
N THR A 76 8.06 -4.88 5.78
CA THR A 76 8.18 -5.88 6.87
C THR A 76 8.44 -5.19 8.22
N PHE A 77 9.29 -4.15 8.26
CA PHE A 77 9.53 -3.37 9.46
C PHE A 77 8.27 -2.64 9.95
N PHE A 78 7.51 -2.00 9.06
CA PHE A 78 6.26 -1.36 9.47
C PHE A 78 5.20 -2.37 9.90
N TYR A 79 5.09 -3.49 9.21
CA TYR A 79 4.15 -4.55 9.58
C TYR A 79 4.47 -5.22 10.91
N SER A 80 5.75 -5.33 11.30
CA SER A 80 6.09 -5.79 12.65
C SER A 80 5.60 -4.80 13.71
N LYS A 81 5.65 -3.50 13.41
CA LYS A 81 5.07 -2.45 14.26
C LYS A 81 3.54 -2.47 14.29
N PHE A 82 2.88 -2.69 13.17
CA PHE A 82 1.41 -2.79 13.15
C PHE A 82 0.91 -4.01 13.94
N VAL A 83 1.62 -5.15 13.84
CA VAL A 83 1.32 -6.34 14.64
C VAL A 83 1.47 -6.04 16.14
N GLU A 84 2.56 -5.42 16.55
CA GLU A 84 2.79 -5.00 17.95
C GLU A 84 1.66 -4.06 18.44
N GLN A 85 1.33 -3.04 17.67
CA GLN A 85 0.26 -2.08 17.97
C GLN A 85 -1.12 -2.76 18.11
N ILE A 86 -1.43 -3.70 17.24
CA ILE A 86 -2.68 -4.46 17.28
C ILE A 86 -2.76 -5.44 18.46
N GLU A 87 -1.63 -6.00 18.88
CA GLU A 87 -1.55 -6.81 20.10
C GLU A 87 -1.77 -5.95 21.36
N GLU A 88 -1.24 -4.73 21.36
CA GLU A 88 -1.41 -3.74 22.44
C GLU A 88 -2.80 -3.06 22.47
N GLY A 89 -3.62 -3.26 21.43
CA GLY A 89 -4.96 -2.68 21.34
C GLY A 89 -4.97 -1.20 20.92
N VAL A 90 -3.97 -0.76 20.17
CA VAL A 90 -3.90 0.57 19.56
C VAL A 90 -5.03 0.76 18.54
N ASP A 91 -5.56 1.98 18.46
CA ASP A 91 -6.63 2.35 17.54
C ASP A 91 -6.22 2.20 16.06
N TYR A 92 -7.13 1.66 15.26
CA TYR A 92 -7.00 1.46 13.82
C TYR A 92 -6.66 2.74 13.06
N LYS A 93 -7.15 3.90 13.51
CA LYS A 93 -6.83 5.20 12.92
C LYS A 93 -5.34 5.53 13.05
N GLN A 94 -4.74 5.24 14.20
CA GLN A 94 -3.30 5.50 14.41
C GLN A 94 -2.46 4.63 13.48
N ILE A 95 -2.84 3.36 13.31
CA ILE A 95 -2.17 2.44 12.36
C ILE A 95 -2.28 2.96 10.93
N ASN A 96 -3.44 3.51 10.53
CA ASN A 96 -3.59 4.13 9.22
C ASN A 96 -2.66 5.34 9.04
N ILE A 97 -2.50 6.19 10.05
CA ILE A 97 -1.55 7.31 10.02
C ILE A 97 -0.11 6.79 9.87
N ASP A 98 0.28 5.77 10.63
CA ASP A 98 1.63 5.20 10.57
C ASP A 98 1.91 4.53 9.21
N ARG A 99 0.89 3.97 8.57
CA ARG A 99 0.95 3.42 7.21
C ARG A 99 1.33 4.45 6.15
N TYR A 100 0.96 5.72 6.31
CA TYR A 100 1.45 6.77 5.40
C TYR A 100 2.98 6.95 5.50
N THR A 101 3.59 6.63 6.63
CA THR A 101 5.06 6.65 6.76
C THR A 101 5.71 5.52 5.96
N ASP A 102 5.14 4.31 6.01
CA ASP A 102 5.54 3.20 5.10
C ASP A 102 5.42 3.64 3.65
N TRP A 103 4.23 4.11 3.26
CA TRP A 103 3.93 4.45 1.88
C TRP A 103 4.78 5.61 1.34
N MET A 104 5.10 6.61 2.16
CA MET A 104 6.03 7.68 1.76
C MET A 104 7.41 7.15 1.37
N ILE A 105 7.84 6.01 1.92
CA ILE A 105 9.15 5.40 1.64
C ILE A 105 9.02 4.36 0.52
N THR A 106 8.03 3.46 0.58
CA THR A 106 7.93 2.35 -0.38
C THR A 106 7.40 2.78 -1.73
N THR A 107 6.43 3.70 -1.81
CA THR A 107 5.80 4.06 -3.09
C THR A 107 6.76 4.74 -4.08
N PRO A 108 7.71 5.61 -3.68
CA PRO A 108 8.78 6.06 -4.56
C PRO A 108 9.63 4.94 -5.14
N LEU A 109 9.97 3.93 -4.32
CA LEU A 109 10.77 2.78 -4.75
C LEU A 109 9.98 1.88 -5.71
N MET A 110 8.71 1.62 -5.42
CA MET A 110 7.82 0.84 -6.29
C MET A 110 7.65 1.52 -7.66
N LEU A 111 7.50 2.85 -7.68
CA LEU A 111 7.44 3.61 -8.93
C LEU A 111 8.77 3.63 -9.68
N LEU A 112 9.91 3.61 -8.97
CA LEU A 112 11.22 3.44 -9.59
C LEU A 112 11.31 2.08 -10.27
N VAL A 113 10.94 1.00 -9.57
CA VAL A 113 10.90 -0.35 -10.15
C VAL A 113 10.00 -0.37 -11.38
N LEU A 114 8.78 0.14 -11.28
CA LEU A 114 7.84 0.20 -12.40
C LEU A 114 8.44 0.89 -13.63
N CYS A 115 9.09 2.05 -13.43
CA CYS A 115 9.78 2.77 -14.50
C CYS A 115 10.96 1.96 -15.08
N LEU A 116 11.75 1.30 -14.21
CA LEU A 116 12.89 0.48 -14.61
C LEU A 116 12.45 -0.73 -15.44
N VAL A 117 11.35 -1.39 -15.07
CA VAL A 117 10.75 -2.49 -15.82
C VAL A 117 10.29 -2.02 -17.21
N PHE A 118 9.65 -0.86 -17.30
CA PHE A 118 9.24 -0.32 -18.61
C PHE A 118 10.42 -0.09 -19.55
N VAL A 119 11.51 0.48 -19.05
CA VAL A 119 12.72 0.73 -19.85
C VAL A 119 13.58 -0.52 -20.06
N TYR A 120 13.43 -1.54 -19.20
CA TYR A 120 13.99 -2.87 -19.39
C TYR A 120 13.36 -3.54 -20.62
N ASN A 121 12.03 -3.62 -20.66
CA ASN A 121 11.28 -4.26 -21.75
C ASN A 121 11.39 -3.54 -23.10
N THR A 122 11.51 -2.21 -23.06
CA THR A 122 11.70 -1.40 -24.29
C THR A 122 13.17 -1.22 -24.67
N LYS A 123 14.11 -1.76 -23.89
CA LYS A 123 15.56 -1.59 -24.09
C LYS A 123 16.00 -0.13 -24.19
N THR A 124 15.36 0.73 -23.39
CA THR A 124 15.67 2.17 -23.28
C THR A 124 16.26 2.49 -21.90
N THR A 125 16.47 3.78 -21.61
CA THR A 125 16.99 4.26 -20.32
C THR A 125 15.99 5.20 -19.65
N LEU A 126 15.98 5.19 -18.31
CA LEU A 126 15.15 6.08 -17.51
C LEU A 126 15.82 7.46 -17.42
N LYS A 127 15.11 8.51 -17.84
CA LYS A 127 15.57 9.88 -17.68
C LYS A 127 15.33 10.34 -16.25
N LEU A 128 16.36 10.93 -15.62
CA LEU A 128 16.27 11.47 -14.26
C LEU A 128 15.09 12.42 -14.08
N TRP A 129 14.91 13.36 -15.02
CA TRP A 129 13.80 14.32 -14.95
C TRP A 129 12.43 13.65 -15.01
N SER A 130 12.28 12.57 -15.80
CA SER A 130 11.02 11.83 -15.86
C SER A 130 10.69 11.19 -14.52
N PHE A 131 11.69 10.63 -13.84
CA PHE A 131 11.49 10.05 -12.52
C PHE A 131 11.24 11.13 -11.45
N PHE A 132 11.90 12.29 -11.54
CA PHE A 132 11.63 13.40 -10.63
C PHE A 132 10.16 13.87 -10.68
N VAL A 133 9.58 13.99 -11.88
CA VAL A 133 8.14 14.32 -12.03
C VAL A 133 7.26 13.25 -11.37
N VAL A 134 7.60 11.97 -11.54
CA VAL A 134 6.90 10.84 -10.90
C VAL A 134 6.95 10.96 -9.38
N LEU A 135 8.11 11.29 -8.80
CA LEU A 135 8.26 11.49 -7.34
C LEU A 135 7.40 12.64 -6.82
N VAL A 136 7.37 13.78 -7.50
CA VAL A 136 6.57 14.94 -7.08
C VAL A 136 5.08 14.62 -7.10
N LEU A 137 4.60 13.96 -8.15
CA LEU A 137 3.19 13.57 -8.26
C LEU A 137 2.79 12.53 -7.21
N ASN A 138 3.67 11.54 -6.96
CA ASN A 138 3.46 10.56 -5.90
C ASN A 138 3.43 11.20 -4.52
N LEU A 139 4.36 12.12 -4.23
CA LEU A 139 4.38 12.84 -2.97
C LEU A 139 3.10 13.66 -2.77
N GLY A 140 2.62 14.35 -3.82
CA GLY A 140 1.34 15.05 -3.78
C GLY A 140 0.18 14.14 -3.38
N MET A 141 0.07 12.98 -4.03
CA MET A 141 -0.95 11.96 -3.74
C MET A 141 -0.90 11.49 -2.27
N ILE A 142 0.27 11.09 -1.79
CA ILE A 142 0.45 10.56 -0.43
C ILE A 142 0.21 11.66 0.63
N LEU A 143 0.74 12.87 0.43
CA LEU A 143 0.54 13.98 1.36
C LEU A 143 -0.94 14.36 1.47
N THR A 144 -1.67 14.39 0.37
CA THR A 144 -3.10 14.74 0.42
C THR A 144 -3.91 13.72 1.20
N GLY A 145 -3.66 12.42 1.01
CA GLY A 145 -4.34 11.38 1.81
C GLY A 145 -3.96 11.46 3.29
N TYR A 146 -2.69 11.72 3.60
CA TYR A 146 -2.22 11.89 4.97
C TYR A 146 -2.95 13.06 5.67
N LEU A 147 -3.10 14.21 5.01
CA LEU A 147 -3.82 15.36 5.55
C LEU A 147 -5.28 15.04 5.90
N GLY A 148 -5.90 14.10 5.19
CA GLY A 148 -7.24 13.63 5.52
C GLY A 148 -7.29 12.62 6.68
N GLU A 149 -6.24 11.84 6.92
CA GLU A 149 -6.18 10.93 8.08
C GLU A 149 -5.94 11.67 9.40
N VAL A 150 -5.18 12.77 9.35
CA VAL A 150 -4.92 13.63 10.52
C VAL A 150 -5.98 14.72 10.72
N ASP A 151 -7.12 14.62 10.03
CA ASP A 151 -8.26 15.55 10.07
C ASP A 151 -7.94 17.01 9.73
N TYR A 152 -6.79 17.31 9.13
CA TYR A 152 -6.45 18.66 8.67
C TYR A 152 -7.26 19.07 7.44
N MET A 153 -7.68 18.09 6.64
CA MET A 153 -8.58 18.24 5.51
C MET A 153 -9.74 17.26 5.66
N ASN A 154 -10.93 17.64 5.18
CA ASN A 154 -12.05 16.70 5.09
C ASN A 154 -11.62 15.47 4.24
N ARG A 155 -11.88 14.26 4.76
CA ARG A 155 -11.47 12.98 4.16
C ARG A 155 -11.83 12.87 2.68
N THR A 156 -13.09 13.13 2.32
CA THR A 156 -13.54 13.06 0.93
C THR A 156 -12.84 14.08 0.02
N ASN A 157 -12.63 15.31 0.51
CA ASN A 157 -11.88 16.32 -0.25
C ASN A 157 -10.41 15.91 -0.44
N ALA A 158 -9.77 15.39 0.61
CA ALA A 158 -8.42 14.85 0.55
C ALA A 158 -8.31 13.72 -0.49
N ASN A 159 -9.29 12.82 -0.51
CA ASN A 159 -9.34 11.72 -1.46
C ASN A 159 -9.54 12.17 -2.90
N ILE A 160 -10.45 13.12 -3.15
CA ILE A 160 -10.67 13.70 -4.49
C ILE A 160 -9.37 14.31 -5.05
N ILE A 161 -8.65 15.08 -4.22
CA ILE A 161 -7.38 15.68 -4.62
C ILE A 161 -6.31 14.59 -4.82
N GLY A 162 -6.26 13.59 -3.94
CA GLY A 162 -5.38 12.43 -4.06
C GLY A 162 -5.60 11.66 -5.37
N PHE A 163 -6.85 11.39 -5.75
CA PHE A 163 -7.20 10.80 -7.04
C PHE A 163 -6.83 11.70 -8.22
N GLY A 164 -6.88 13.02 -8.05
CA GLY A 164 -6.36 13.98 -9.02
C GLY A 164 -4.87 13.78 -9.29
N PHE A 165 -4.05 13.72 -8.24
CA PHE A 165 -2.62 13.42 -8.35
C PHE A 165 -2.37 12.03 -8.95
N PHE A 166 -3.12 11.02 -8.51
CA PHE A 166 -3.06 9.66 -9.04
C PHE A 166 -3.32 9.61 -10.55
N ALA A 167 -4.38 10.27 -11.03
CA ALA A 167 -4.73 10.31 -12.45
C ALA A 167 -3.64 11.00 -13.28
N VAL A 168 -3.07 12.11 -12.77
CA VAL A 168 -1.96 12.81 -13.44
C VAL A 168 -0.68 11.96 -13.43
N LEU A 169 -0.37 11.27 -12.33
CA LEU A 169 0.77 10.35 -12.21
C LEU A 169 0.69 9.23 -13.25
N PHE A 170 -0.40 8.47 -13.26
CA PHE A 170 -0.55 7.35 -14.19
C PHE A 170 -0.73 7.80 -15.64
N GLY A 171 -1.39 8.95 -15.87
CA GLY A 171 -1.42 9.59 -17.19
C GLY A 171 -0.03 9.97 -17.70
N TYR A 172 0.84 10.50 -16.83
CA TYR A 172 2.23 10.82 -17.15
C TYR A 172 3.05 9.57 -17.45
N LEU A 173 2.92 8.51 -16.65
CA LEU A 173 3.58 7.22 -16.88
C LEU A 173 3.18 6.64 -18.23
N TYR A 174 1.88 6.58 -18.53
CA TYR A 174 1.37 6.09 -19.81
C TYR A 174 1.95 6.88 -20.99
N LYS A 175 1.87 8.22 -20.93
CA LYS A 175 2.37 9.09 -21.99
C LYS A 175 3.88 8.93 -22.23
N THR A 176 4.66 8.73 -21.16
CA THR A 176 6.12 8.70 -21.23
C THR A 176 6.65 7.35 -21.71
N PHE A 177 6.07 6.26 -21.21
CA PHE A 177 6.61 4.91 -21.36
C PHE A 177 5.82 4.02 -22.33
N LEU A 178 4.50 4.22 -22.49
CA LEU A 178 3.63 3.30 -23.23
C LEU A 178 3.08 3.91 -24.53
N HIS A 179 2.80 5.22 -24.56
CA HIS A 179 2.19 5.86 -25.73
C HIS A 179 3.08 5.76 -26.97
N LYS A 180 2.53 5.21 -28.06
CA LYS A 180 3.24 4.92 -29.33
C LYS A 180 4.47 4.00 -29.17
N LYS A 181 4.57 3.27 -28.06
CA LYS A 181 5.64 2.32 -27.72
C LYS A 181 5.04 1.02 -27.18
N TYR A 182 4.11 0.44 -27.93
CA TYR A 182 3.35 -0.71 -27.46
C TYR A 182 4.29 -1.89 -27.15
N ASN A 183 4.19 -2.38 -25.92
CA ASN A 183 4.79 -3.60 -25.41
C ASN A 183 3.75 -4.24 -24.49
N PHE A 184 3.40 -5.50 -24.75
CA PHE A 184 2.30 -6.18 -24.05
C PHE A 184 2.56 -6.27 -22.54
N ASP A 185 3.74 -6.74 -22.14
CA ASP A 185 4.14 -6.87 -20.73
C ASP A 185 4.05 -5.53 -20.01
N ASN A 186 4.55 -4.44 -20.61
CA ASN A 186 4.45 -3.10 -20.04
C ASN A 186 3.01 -2.65 -19.86
N MET A 187 2.13 -2.94 -20.82
CA MET A 187 0.71 -2.60 -20.72
C MET A 187 0.03 -3.38 -19.60
N LEU A 188 0.32 -4.67 -19.50
CA LEU A 188 -0.21 -5.54 -18.44
C LEU A 188 0.25 -5.04 -17.06
N ILE A 189 1.56 -4.83 -16.88
CA ILE A 189 2.15 -4.38 -15.62
C ILE A 189 1.60 -2.99 -15.24
N PHE A 190 1.54 -2.06 -16.19
CA PHE A 190 0.94 -0.74 -15.97
C PHE A 190 -0.52 -0.86 -15.49
N SER A 191 -1.32 -1.68 -16.16
CA SER A 191 -2.75 -1.84 -15.85
C SER A 191 -2.94 -2.46 -14.46
N SER A 192 -2.13 -3.47 -14.11
CA SER A 192 -2.16 -4.08 -12.78
C SER A 192 -1.86 -3.07 -11.68
N PHE A 193 -0.81 -2.25 -11.83
CA PHE A 193 -0.50 -1.19 -10.86
C PHE A 193 -1.62 -0.15 -10.79
N PHE A 194 -2.12 0.31 -11.94
CA PHE A 194 -3.20 1.30 -11.99
C PHE A 194 -4.45 0.81 -11.24
N ILE A 195 -4.89 -0.43 -11.52
CA ILE A 195 -6.08 -1.00 -10.89
C ILE A 195 -5.86 -1.21 -9.39
N LEU A 196 -4.77 -1.88 -9.00
CA LEU A 196 -4.48 -2.16 -7.59
C LEU A 196 -4.34 -0.88 -6.77
N TRP A 197 -3.64 0.14 -7.31
CA TRP A 197 -3.42 1.39 -6.58
C TRP A 197 -4.69 2.25 -6.49
N ALA A 198 -5.56 2.23 -7.50
CA ALA A 198 -6.85 2.91 -7.43
C ALA A 198 -7.72 2.40 -6.28
N LEU A 199 -7.64 1.10 -5.95
CA LEU A 199 -8.40 0.50 -4.86
C LEU A 199 -8.02 1.07 -3.48
N TYR A 200 -6.79 1.57 -3.28
CA TYR A 200 -6.43 2.24 -2.02
C TYR A 200 -7.27 3.49 -1.81
N GLY A 201 -7.44 4.32 -2.84
CA GLY A 201 -8.31 5.50 -2.77
C GLY A 201 -9.80 5.17 -2.63
N VAL A 202 -10.24 4.01 -3.16
CA VAL A 202 -11.61 3.53 -2.97
C VAL A 202 -11.86 3.14 -1.51
N PHE A 203 -10.96 2.35 -0.92
CA PHE A 203 -11.12 1.90 0.46
C PHE A 203 -10.81 2.98 1.50
N TYR A 204 -10.18 4.07 1.10
CA TYR A 204 -9.88 5.22 1.96
C TYR A 204 -11.12 5.85 2.63
N GLU A 205 -12.30 5.80 1.97
CA GLU A 205 -13.54 6.37 2.53
C GLU A 205 -14.27 5.45 3.52
N TYR A 206 -13.80 4.22 3.71
CA TYR A 206 -14.45 3.24 4.60
C TYR A 206 -14.10 3.48 6.07
N ASP A 207 -14.79 2.77 6.97
CA ASP A 207 -14.49 2.75 8.40
C ASP A 207 -13.08 2.20 8.67
N GLU A 208 -12.49 2.59 9.81
CA GLU A 208 -11.07 2.35 10.09
C GLU A 208 -10.68 0.87 10.11
N GLN A 209 -11.59 0.01 10.57
CA GLN A 209 -11.34 -1.41 10.70
C GLN A 209 -11.36 -2.09 9.32
N PHE A 210 -12.42 -1.89 8.55
CA PHE A 210 -12.50 -2.42 7.19
C PHE A 210 -11.37 -1.87 6.31
N LYS A 211 -11.08 -0.57 6.43
CA LYS A 211 -9.98 0.10 5.71
C LYS A 211 -8.63 -0.54 6.01
N ASN A 212 -8.33 -0.88 7.27
CA ASN A 212 -7.09 -1.57 7.63
C ASN A 212 -7.00 -2.97 7.02
N VAL A 213 -8.07 -3.76 7.07
CA VAL A 213 -8.13 -5.08 6.44
C VAL A 213 -7.90 -4.96 4.94
N ALA A 214 -8.59 -4.02 4.29
CA ALA A 214 -8.46 -3.78 2.86
C ALA A 214 -7.04 -3.34 2.49
N PHE A 215 -6.42 -2.43 3.25
CA PHE A 215 -5.03 -2.03 3.05
C PHE A 215 -4.06 -3.19 3.27
N ASN A 216 -4.29 -4.07 4.24
CA ASN A 216 -3.47 -5.26 4.43
C ASN A 216 -3.49 -6.20 3.24
N ILE A 217 -4.68 -6.43 2.68
CA ILE A 217 -4.85 -7.23 1.46
C ILE A 217 -4.19 -6.53 0.28
N LEU A 218 -4.42 -5.23 0.10
CA LEU A 218 -3.82 -4.50 -1.01
C LEU A 218 -2.29 -4.44 -0.91
N ASP A 219 -1.72 -4.31 0.28
CA ASP A 219 -0.27 -4.33 0.50
C ASP A 219 0.31 -5.71 0.15
N LEU A 220 -0.40 -6.79 0.50
CA LEU A 220 -0.06 -8.15 0.07
C LEU A 220 0.01 -8.26 -1.47
N PHE A 221 -0.98 -7.76 -2.19
CA PHE A 221 -0.96 -7.81 -3.65
C PHE A 221 0.09 -6.87 -4.27
N ALA A 222 0.13 -5.62 -3.81
CA ALA A 222 0.93 -4.57 -4.42
C ALA A 222 2.42 -4.68 -4.11
N LYS A 223 2.81 -5.26 -2.97
CA LYS A 223 4.22 -5.43 -2.57
C LYS A 223 4.67 -6.88 -2.68
N CYS A 224 3.92 -7.83 -2.13
CA CYS A 224 4.35 -9.24 -2.13
C CYS A 224 4.18 -9.88 -3.52
N PHE A 225 2.95 -9.90 -4.04
CA PHE A 225 2.69 -10.61 -5.30
C PHE A 225 3.32 -9.91 -6.51
N VAL A 226 3.45 -8.60 -6.49
CA VAL A 226 4.24 -7.86 -7.49
C VAL A 226 5.73 -8.25 -7.42
N GLY A 227 6.32 -8.29 -6.24
CA GLY A 227 7.72 -8.71 -6.08
C GLY A 227 7.97 -10.15 -6.55
N ILE A 228 7.08 -11.08 -6.18
CA ILE A 228 7.12 -12.48 -6.64
C ILE A 228 6.88 -12.57 -8.15
N PHE A 229 5.98 -11.76 -8.70
CA PHE A 229 5.73 -11.68 -10.13
C PHE A 229 6.99 -11.22 -10.87
N PHE A 230 7.68 -10.18 -10.40
CA PHE A 230 8.93 -9.74 -11.03
C PHE A 230 10.04 -10.78 -10.92
N TRP A 231 10.15 -11.46 -9.77
CA TRP A 231 11.04 -12.61 -9.64
C TRP A 231 10.75 -13.67 -10.71
N ALA A 232 9.49 -14.10 -10.86
CA ALA A 232 9.11 -15.12 -11.84
C ALA A 232 9.28 -14.65 -13.29
N TYR A 233 9.02 -13.37 -13.54
CA TYR A 233 9.16 -12.73 -14.85
C TYR A 233 10.63 -12.69 -15.30
N PHE A 234 11.55 -12.25 -14.44
CA PHE A 234 12.98 -12.16 -14.79
C PHE A 234 13.68 -13.52 -14.85
N THR A 235 13.25 -14.47 -14.02
CA THR A 235 13.76 -15.86 -14.07
C THR A 235 13.19 -16.66 -15.25
N LYS A 236 12.20 -16.10 -15.97
CA LYS A 236 11.45 -16.79 -17.04
C LYS A 236 10.79 -18.09 -16.56
N THR A 237 10.45 -18.15 -15.27
CA THR A 237 9.69 -19.27 -14.70
C THR A 237 8.28 -19.32 -15.30
N PHE A 238 7.72 -18.15 -15.65
CA PHE A 238 6.50 -18.03 -16.44
C PHE A 238 6.76 -17.23 -17.73
N THR A 239 6.10 -17.61 -18.81
CA THR A 239 6.02 -16.81 -20.05
C THR A 239 4.63 -16.19 -20.14
N LEU A 240 4.57 -14.87 -20.34
CA LEU A 240 3.35 -14.10 -20.59
C LEU A 240 2.99 -14.08 -22.08
#